data_AF-A0A9X0QUH5-F1
#
_entry.id   AF-A0A9X0QUH5-F1
#
_cell.length_a   1.000
_cell.length_b   1.000
_cell.length_c   1.000
_cell.angle_alpha   90.00
_cell.angle_beta   90.00
_cell.angle_gamma   90.00
#
_symmetry.space_group_name_H-M   'P 1'
#
loop_
_entity.id
_entity.type
_entity.pdbx_description
1 polymer ?
#
loop_
_entity_poly.entity_id
_entity_poly.type
_entity_poly.pdbx_seq_one_letter_code
_entity_poly.pdbx_strand_id
1 'polypeptide(L)'
;CWIHAERLVHRLETFTDQQRAVQARIRDLIWWFYADLKAYRREPSRRRRAELRARFDRIFQRRTGFAMLDRLLERLHANKAELLQVLDRPEIPLHTNGSENDIRAQVTRRKLSGGTRSDPGRDCRDAFLGLAKTCAKLGLSFWDYLGARLGIPGQASIPYLPDLVRQRCQPA
;
A
#
# COMPACT_ATOMS: atom_id res chain seq x y z
N CYS A 1 -1.98 3.06 -5.35
CA CYS A 1 -2.15 3.95 -4.17
C CYS A 1 -1.90 5.40 -4.59
N TRP A 2 -2.36 6.38 -3.80
CA TRP A 2 -2.25 7.79 -4.15
C TRP A 2 -0.81 8.30 -4.23
N ILE A 3 0.07 7.82 -3.34
CA ILE A 3 1.49 8.18 -3.36
C ILE A 3 2.17 7.69 -4.65
N HIS A 4 1.80 6.51 -5.15
CA HIS A 4 2.32 6.01 -6.43
C HIS A 4 1.76 6.79 -7.62
N ALA A 5 0.48 7.16 -7.60
CA ALA A 5 -0.11 7.99 -8.65
C ALA A 5 0.60 9.35 -8.76
N GLU A 6 0.83 10.03 -7.63
CA GLU A 6 1.58 11.29 -7.61
C GLU A 6 3.02 11.11 -8.09
N ARG A 7 3.71 10.05 -7.62
CA ARG A 7 5.10 9.78 -8.00
C ARG A 7 5.26 9.54 -9.51
N LEU A 8 4.26 8.95 -10.17
CA LEU A 8 4.28 8.79 -11.64
C LEU A 8 4.25 10.15 -12.33
N VAL A 9 3.42 11.08 -11.86
CA VAL A 9 3.36 12.44 -12.41
C VAL A 9 4.65 13.21 -12.10
N HIS A 10 5.17 13.12 -10.87
CA HIS A 10 6.41 13.77 -10.45
C HIS A 10 7.64 13.33 -11.26
N ARG A 11 7.75 12.03 -11.58
CA ARG A 11 8.88 11.49 -12.34
C ARG A 11 8.76 11.67 -13.85
N LEU A 12 7.68 12.30 -14.32
CA LEU A 12 7.54 12.58 -15.74
C LEU A 12 8.60 13.61 -16.16
N GLU A 13 9.36 13.28 -17.19
CA GLU A 13 10.40 14.17 -17.71
C GLU A 13 9.75 15.37 -18.41
N THR A 14 10.29 16.57 -18.16
CA THR A 14 9.82 17.82 -18.74
C THR A 14 10.98 18.55 -19.40
N PHE A 15 10.77 19.02 -20.62
CA PHE A 15 11.80 19.64 -21.45
C PHE A 15 11.59 21.15 -21.63
N THR A 16 10.38 21.65 -21.39
CA THR A 16 10.05 23.09 -21.50
C THR A 16 9.48 23.66 -20.19
N ASP A 17 9.56 24.98 -20.02
CA ASP A 17 8.94 25.66 -18.87
C ASP A 17 7.42 25.49 -18.84
N GLN A 18 6.78 25.47 -20.00
CA GLN A 18 5.36 25.18 -20.10
C GLN A 18 5.03 23.78 -19.57
N GLN A 19 5.83 22.77 -19.93
CA GLN A 19 5.64 21.41 -19.41
C GLN A 19 5.85 21.33 -17.90
N ARG A 20 6.89 22.00 -17.38
CA ARG A 20 7.15 22.10 -15.92
C ARG A 20 5.98 22.74 -15.18
N ALA A 21 5.47 23.86 -15.67
CA ALA A 21 4.36 24.58 -15.05
C ALA A 21 3.06 23.74 -15.02
N VAL A 22 2.77 23.06 -16.13
CA VAL A 22 1.61 22.18 -16.23
C VAL A 22 1.75 20.97 -15.31
N GLN A 23 2.93 20.33 -15.26
CA GLN A 23 3.20 19.22 -14.36
C GLN A 23 3.02 19.64 -12.90
N ALA A 24 3.60 20.77 -12.48
CA ALA A 24 3.45 21.32 -11.14
C ALA A 24 1.98 21.53 -10.78
N ARG A 25 1.21 22.15 -11.69
CA ARG A 25 -0.23 22.38 -11.48
C ARG A 25 -1.01 21.08 -11.27
N ILE A 26 -0.73 20.03 -12.04
CA ILE A 26 -1.40 18.73 -11.86
C ILE A 26 -1.00 18.09 -10.53
N ARG A 27 0.27 18.18 -10.13
CA ARG A 27 0.73 17.67 -8.83
C ARG A 27 0.01 18.37 -7.68
N ASP A 28 -0.13 19.69 -7.73
CA ASP A 28 -0.87 20.44 -6.72
C ASP A 28 -2.32 19.95 -6.65
N LEU A 29 -3.00 19.82 -7.79
CA LEU A 29 -4.37 19.30 -7.84
C LEU A 29 -4.51 17.91 -7.21
N ILE A 30 -3.54 17.02 -7.45
CA ILE A 30 -3.51 15.69 -6.83
C ILE A 30 -3.32 15.79 -5.31
N TRP A 31 -2.41 16.65 -4.83
CA TRP A 31 -2.19 16.83 -3.40
C TRP A 31 -3.37 17.47 -2.68
N TRP A 32 -4.03 18.45 -3.29
CA TRP A 32 -5.29 19.00 -2.78
C TRP A 32 -6.38 17.92 -2.71
N PHE A 33 -6.53 17.13 -3.78
CA PHE A 33 -7.50 16.03 -3.78
C PHE A 33 -7.18 14.99 -2.70
N TYR A 34 -5.90 14.65 -2.52
CA TYR A 34 -5.45 13.75 -1.45
C TYR A 34 -5.77 14.31 -0.04
N ALA A 35 -5.60 15.61 0.17
CA ALA A 35 -6.00 16.26 1.42
C ALA A 35 -7.51 16.14 1.68
N ASP A 36 -8.34 16.32 0.65
CA ASP A 36 -9.78 16.17 0.75
C ASP A 36 -10.21 14.73 1.02
N LEU A 37 -9.52 13.74 0.43
CA LEU A 37 -9.74 12.33 0.77
C LEU A 37 -9.43 12.05 2.25
N LYS A 38 -8.36 12.62 2.80
CA LYS A 38 -8.06 12.51 4.24
C LYS A 38 -9.17 13.13 5.09
N ALA A 39 -9.71 14.27 4.68
CA ALA A 39 -10.82 14.92 5.38
C ALA A 39 -12.10 14.07 5.31
N TYR A 40 -12.41 13.53 4.13
CA TYR A 40 -13.55 12.63 3.92
C TYR A 40 -13.49 11.40 4.83
N ARG A 41 -12.30 10.80 5.04
CA ARG A 41 -12.17 9.64 5.94
C ARG A 41 -12.61 9.93 7.38
N ARG A 42 -12.45 11.17 7.84
CA ARG A 42 -12.85 11.59 9.20
C ARG A 42 -14.35 11.83 9.29
N GLU A 43 -14.95 12.31 8.21
CA GLU A 43 -16.37 12.65 8.15
C GLU A 43 -16.97 12.24 6.80
N PRO A 44 -17.26 10.93 6.61
CA PRO A 44 -17.82 10.43 5.37
C PRO A 44 -19.26 10.90 5.17
N SER A 45 -19.59 11.44 4.00
CA SER A 45 -20.97 11.77 3.64
C SER A 45 -21.26 11.47 2.18
N ARG A 46 -22.53 11.14 1.88
CA ARG A 46 -22.99 10.83 0.51
C ARG A 46 -22.72 12.00 -0.45
N ARG A 47 -22.96 13.23 -0.01
CA ARG A 47 -22.70 14.44 -0.78
C ARG A 47 -21.22 14.58 -1.14
N ARG A 48 -20.32 14.54 -0.14
CA ARG A 48 -18.87 14.64 -0.38
C ARG A 48 -18.35 13.49 -1.25
N ARG A 49 -18.89 12.27 -1.09
CA ARG A 49 -18.55 11.12 -1.95
C ARG A 49 -18.83 11.41 -3.42
N ALA A 50 -19.99 11.98 -3.74
CA ALA A 50 -20.34 12.36 -5.12
C ALA A 50 -19.43 13.50 -5.64
N GLU A 51 -19.19 14.53 -4.83
CA GLU A 51 -18.31 15.66 -5.18
C GLU A 51 -16.88 15.21 -5.48
N LEU A 52 -16.32 14.31 -4.66
CA LEU A 52 -14.98 13.76 -4.86
C LEU A 52 -14.89 12.91 -6.12
N ARG A 53 -15.93 12.13 -6.45
CA ARG A 53 -15.98 11.36 -7.71
C ARG A 53 -15.97 12.28 -8.93
N ALA A 54 -16.76 13.36 -8.91
CA ALA A 54 -16.81 14.32 -10.01
C ALA A 54 -15.51 15.14 -10.12
N ARG A 55 -14.92 15.53 -8.99
CA ARG A 55 -13.65 16.26 -8.96
C ARG A 55 -12.49 15.40 -9.47
N PHE A 56 -12.50 14.09 -9.17
CA PHE A 56 -11.55 13.15 -9.75
C PHE A 56 -11.62 13.20 -11.28
N ASP A 57 -12.80 13.05 -11.88
CA ASP A 57 -12.95 13.12 -13.34
C ASP A 57 -12.40 14.42 -13.92
N ARG A 58 -12.74 15.56 -13.29
CA ARG A 58 -12.27 16.88 -13.73
C ARG A 58 -10.74 17.02 -13.72
N ILE A 59 -10.05 16.38 -12.78
CA ILE A 59 -8.58 16.43 -12.70
C ILE A 59 -7.97 15.51 -13.76
N PHE A 60 -8.41 14.25 -13.82
CA PHE A 60 -7.76 13.21 -14.62
C PHE A 60 -8.23 13.13 -16.09
N GLN A 61 -9.31 13.81 -16.46
CA GLN A 61 -9.73 13.96 -17.86
C GLN A 61 -9.26 15.28 -18.49
N ARG A 62 -8.51 16.10 -17.74
CA ARG A 62 -8.00 17.38 -18.25
C ARG A 62 -7.01 17.15 -19.38
N ARG A 63 -7.20 17.85 -20.49
CA ARG A 63 -6.19 18.00 -21.55
C ARG A 63 -5.24 19.13 -21.20
N THR A 64 -3.94 18.84 -21.22
CA THR A 64 -2.91 19.77 -20.78
C THR A 64 -2.03 20.28 -21.92
N GLY A 65 -2.13 19.65 -23.11
CA GLY A 65 -1.26 19.95 -24.24
C GLY A 65 0.11 19.26 -24.13
N PHE A 66 0.40 18.61 -23.00
CA PHE A 66 1.56 17.76 -22.82
C PHE A 66 1.15 16.29 -23.00
N ALA A 67 1.36 15.75 -24.21
CA ALA A 67 0.86 14.43 -24.61
C ALA A 67 1.26 13.29 -23.65
N MET A 68 2.48 13.30 -23.10
CA MET A 68 2.89 12.27 -22.14
C MET A 68 2.12 12.35 -20.82
N LEU A 69 1.87 13.57 -20.34
CA LEU A 69 1.07 13.79 -19.13
C LEU A 69 -0.39 13.42 -19.36
N ASP A 70 -0.96 13.81 -20.50
CA ASP A 70 -2.34 13.49 -20.85
C ASP A 70 -2.58 11.96 -20.90
N ARG A 71 -1.65 11.21 -21.52
CA ARG A 71 -1.68 9.73 -21.52
C ARG A 71 -1.54 9.15 -20.12
N LEU A 72 -0.71 9.74 -19.27
CA LEU A 72 -0.56 9.30 -17.88
C LEU A 72 -1.85 9.56 -17.08
N LEU A 73 -2.49 10.71 -17.26
CA LEU A 73 -3.76 11.04 -16.62
C LEU A 73 -4.88 10.09 -17.05
N GLU A 74 -4.96 9.74 -18.33
CA GLU A 74 -5.89 8.71 -18.84
C GLU A 74 -5.67 7.36 -18.17
N ARG A 75 -4.41 6.91 -18.04
CA ARG A 75 -4.09 5.65 -17.34
C ARG A 75 -4.47 5.69 -15.85
N LEU A 76 -4.27 6.83 -15.19
CA LEU A 76 -4.69 7.00 -13.79
C LEU A 76 -6.22 7.04 -13.67
N HIS A 77 -6.90 7.65 -14.65
CA HIS A 77 -8.37 7.66 -14.72
C HIS A 77 -8.94 6.26 -14.88
N ALA A 78 -8.33 5.40 -15.70
CA ALA A 78 -8.74 4.01 -15.84
C ALA A 78 -8.72 3.23 -14.50
N ASN A 79 -7.84 3.61 -13.57
CA ASN A 79 -7.74 3.03 -12.23
C ASN A 79 -8.62 3.75 -11.17
N LYS A 80 -9.63 4.52 -11.60
CA LYS A 80 -10.50 5.31 -10.72
C LYS A 80 -11.12 4.48 -9.60
N ALA A 81 -11.61 3.27 -9.89
CA ALA A 81 -12.25 2.41 -8.90
C ALA A 81 -11.28 2.11 -7.74
N GLU A 82 -10.04 1.74 -8.05
CA GLU A 82 -9.01 1.44 -7.05
C GLU A 82 -8.57 2.69 -6.28
N LEU A 83 -8.36 3.81 -6.97
CA LEU A 83 -7.93 5.07 -6.34
C LEU A 83 -9.01 5.66 -5.43
N LEU A 84 -10.29 5.42 -5.73
CA LEU A 84 -11.42 5.92 -4.97
C LEU A 84 -12.05 4.89 -4.02
N GLN A 85 -11.43 3.72 -3.84
CA GLN A 85 -11.94 2.68 -2.92
C GLN A 85 -12.18 3.20 -1.50
N VAL A 86 -11.38 4.17 -1.05
CA VAL A 86 -11.54 4.85 0.24
C VAL A 86 -12.89 5.55 0.43
N LEU A 87 -13.56 5.90 -0.66
CA LEU A 87 -14.90 6.49 -0.61
C LEU A 87 -15.95 5.48 -0.15
N ASP A 88 -15.68 4.20 -0.37
CA ASP A 88 -16.58 3.08 -0.07
C ASP A 88 -16.13 2.37 1.22
N ARG A 89 -14.83 2.45 1.53
CA ARG A 89 -14.18 1.88 2.72
C ARG A 89 -13.28 2.93 3.40
N PRO A 90 -13.83 3.90 4.15
CA PRO A 90 -13.05 4.99 4.76
C PRO A 90 -11.95 4.53 5.73
N GLU A 91 -12.06 3.32 6.28
CA GLU A 91 -11.10 2.71 7.18
C GLU A 91 -9.76 2.40 6.51
N ILE A 92 -9.73 2.18 5.19
CA ILE A 92 -8.49 1.78 4.50
C ILE A 92 -7.49 2.93 4.38
N PRO A 93 -6.18 2.67 4.48
CA PRO A 93 -5.16 3.68 4.20
C PRO A 93 -5.15 4.12 2.73
N LEU A 94 -4.82 5.40 2.48
CA LEU A 94 -4.65 5.94 1.11
C LEU A 94 -3.31 5.55 0.46
N HIS A 95 -2.40 4.98 1.25
CA HIS A 95 -1.05 4.57 0.87
C HIS A 95 -0.84 3.07 1.10
N THR A 96 0.12 2.49 0.38
CA THR A 96 0.45 1.05 0.44
C THR A 96 1.64 0.72 1.36
N ASN A 97 2.09 1.67 2.19
CA ASN A 97 3.27 1.51 3.04
C ASN A 97 3.27 0.21 3.88
N GLY A 98 2.11 -0.19 4.42
CA GLY A 98 1.98 -1.45 5.17
C GLY A 98 2.29 -2.67 4.30
N SER A 99 1.63 -2.79 3.15
CA SER A 99 1.85 -3.87 2.18
C SER A 99 3.28 -3.86 1.63
N GLU A 100 3.85 -2.68 1.35
CA GLU A 100 5.25 -2.53 0.91
C GLU A 100 6.24 -3.00 1.99
N ASN A 101 5.97 -2.70 3.27
CA ASN A 101 6.80 -3.14 4.37
C ASN A 101 6.71 -4.65 4.62
N ASP A 102 5.54 -5.25 4.37
CA ASP A 102 5.33 -6.69 4.47
C ASP A 102 6.21 -7.45 3.45
N ILE A 103 6.29 -6.99 2.20
CA ILE A 103 7.10 -7.63 1.15
C ILE A 103 8.60 -7.25 1.21
N ARG A 104 8.97 -6.17 1.90
CA ARG A 104 10.36 -5.66 1.90
C ARG A 104 11.38 -6.71 2.32
N ALA A 105 11.08 -7.51 3.34
CA ALA A 105 11.97 -8.56 3.82
C ALA A 105 12.27 -9.62 2.74
N GLN A 106 11.24 -10.02 1.98
CA GLN A 106 11.38 -10.95 0.86
C GLN A 106 12.26 -10.34 -0.25
N VAL A 107 12.00 -9.08 -0.63
CA VAL A 107 12.75 -8.39 -1.70
C VAL A 107 14.22 -8.21 -1.32
N THR A 108 14.50 -7.81 -0.08
CA THR A 108 15.88 -7.70 0.45
C THR A 108 16.57 -9.05 0.45
N ARG A 109 15.91 -10.10 0.96
CA ARG A 109 16.49 -11.46 0.95
C ARG A 109 16.80 -11.94 -0.46
N ARG A 110 15.90 -11.72 -1.42
CA ARG A 110 16.12 -12.06 -2.83
C ARG A 110 17.32 -11.31 -3.41
N LYS A 111 17.44 -10.00 -3.13
CA LYS A 111 18.56 -9.17 -3.60
C LYS A 111 19.91 -9.69 -3.07
N LEU A 112 19.96 -10.12 -1.81
CA LEU A 112 21.19 -10.62 -1.19
C LEU A 112 21.55 -12.05 -1.61
N SER A 113 20.55 -12.93 -1.75
CA SER A 113 20.78 -14.36 -2.02
C SER A 113 20.76 -14.75 -3.50
N GLY A 114 20.37 -13.83 -4.39
CA GLY A 114 20.09 -14.14 -5.80
C GLY A 114 18.78 -14.91 -6.00
N GLY A 115 17.94 -15.04 -4.95
CA GLY A 115 16.70 -15.80 -4.99
C GLY A 115 16.85 -17.25 -4.53
N THR A 116 15.77 -18.01 -4.65
CA THR A 116 15.69 -19.42 -4.25
C THR A 116 15.98 -20.30 -5.46
N ARG A 117 16.82 -21.33 -5.30
CA ARG A 117 17.25 -22.24 -6.39
C ARG A 117 16.52 -23.58 -6.42
N SER A 118 15.63 -23.85 -5.47
CA SER A 118 14.85 -25.07 -5.38
C SER A 118 13.49 -24.79 -4.74
N ASP A 119 12.50 -25.63 -5.02
CA ASP A 119 11.17 -25.54 -4.41
C ASP A 119 11.22 -25.70 -2.88
N PRO A 120 11.95 -26.69 -2.30
CA PRO A 120 12.06 -26.78 -0.84
C PRO A 120 12.70 -25.54 -0.20
N GLY A 121 13.67 -24.92 -0.88
CA GLY A 121 14.28 -23.68 -0.41
C GLY A 121 13.33 -22.49 -0.46
N ARG A 122 12.43 -22.43 -1.45
CA ARG A 122 11.35 -21.44 -1.53
C ARG A 122 10.35 -21.63 -0.41
N ASP A 123 9.87 -22.85 -0.22
CA ASP A 123 8.85 -23.17 0.77
C ASP A 123 9.36 -22.91 2.20
N CYS A 124 10.60 -23.29 2.49
CA CYS A 124 11.28 -22.98 3.75
C CYS A 124 11.33 -21.46 4.00
N ARG A 125 11.81 -20.68 3.02
CA ARG A 125 11.88 -19.21 3.13
C ARG A 125 10.49 -18.61 3.41
N ASP A 126 9.48 -19.02 2.66
CA ASP A 126 8.15 -18.44 2.72
C ASP A 126 7.44 -18.80 4.03
N ALA A 127 7.61 -20.04 4.51
CA ALA A 127 7.12 -20.48 5.81
C ALA A 127 7.77 -19.68 6.96
N PHE A 128 9.10 -19.62 7.03
CA PHE A 128 9.78 -18.92 8.12
C PHE A 128 9.55 -17.40 8.09
N LEU A 129 9.49 -16.80 6.89
CA LEU A 129 9.13 -15.39 6.76
C LEU A 129 7.69 -15.14 7.24
N GLY A 130 6.75 -16.01 6.89
CA GLY A 130 5.37 -15.95 7.35
C GLY A 130 5.25 -16.05 8.87
N LEU A 131 5.95 -17.01 9.49
CA LEU A 131 6.00 -17.16 10.95
C LEU A 131 6.57 -15.92 11.63
N ALA A 132 7.72 -15.43 11.17
CA ALA A 132 8.38 -14.26 11.76
C ALA A 132 7.52 -12.99 11.66
N LYS A 133 6.88 -12.77 10.50
CA LYS A 133 5.97 -11.62 10.29
C LYS A 133 4.71 -11.72 11.15
N THR A 134 4.16 -12.92 11.31
CA THR A 134 2.98 -13.14 12.16
C THR A 134 3.31 -12.92 13.63
N CYS A 135 4.45 -13.43 14.12
CA CYS A 135 4.93 -13.16 15.48
C CYS A 135 5.07 -11.65 15.72
N ALA A 136 5.72 -10.92 14.80
CA ALA A 136 5.88 -9.48 14.90
C ALA A 136 4.53 -8.73 14.96
N LYS A 137 3.53 -9.13 14.17
CA LYS A 137 2.17 -8.53 14.19
C LYS A 137 1.42 -8.82 15.50
N LEU A 138 1.72 -9.92 16.17
CA LEU A 138 1.15 -10.31 17.47
C LEU A 138 1.93 -9.77 18.67
N GLY A 139 3.07 -9.10 18.45
CA GLY A 139 3.96 -8.64 19.53
C GLY A 139 4.78 -9.75 20.19
N LEU A 140 4.98 -10.87 19.49
CA LEU A 140 5.74 -12.03 19.95
C LEU A 140 7.14 -12.04 19.34
N SER A 141 8.11 -12.51 20.13
CA SER A 141 9.43 -12.87 19.63
C SER A 141 9.35 -14.12 18.76
N PHE A 142 9.87 -14.03 17.53
CA PHE A 142 9.95 -15.19 16.63
C PHE A 142 10.80 -16.31 17.21
N TRP A 143 11.90 -15.98 17.89
CA TRP A 143 12.77 -16.97 18.52
C TRP A 143 12.10 -17.66 19.71
N ASP A 144 11.29 -16.90 20.46
CA ASP A 144 10.52 -17.49 21.55
C ASP A 144 9.47 -18.47 21.02
N TYR A 145 8.76 -18.07 19.96
CA TYR A 145 7.81 -18.94 19.30
C TYR A 145 8.49 -20.20 18.72
N LEU A 146 9.60 -20.04 18.00
CA LEU A 146 10.31 -21.16 17.39
C LEU A 146 10.81 -22.14 18.44
N GLY A 147 11.43 -21.66 19.50
CA GLY A 147 11.92 -22.54 20.54
C GLY A 147 10.78 -23.23 21.32
N ALA A 148 9.64 -22.55 21.54
CA ALA A 148 8.45 -23.17 22.11
C ALA A 148 7.90 -24.29 21.20
N ARG A 149 8.04 -24.17 19.88
CA ARG A 149 7.71 -25.25 18.93
C ARG A 149 8.74 -26.39 18.94
N LEU A 150 10.00 -26.10 19.24
CA LEU A 150 11.09 -27.08 19.32
C LEU A 150 11.23 -27.73 20.70
N GLY A 151 10.49 -27.25 21.71
CA GLY A 151 10.54 -27.79 23.08
C GLY A 151 11.81 -27.43 23.85
N ILE A 152 12.40 -26.25 23.60
CA ILE A 152 13.61 -25.81 24.32
C ILE A 152 13.30 -25.61 25.81
N PRO A 153 14.08 -26.21 26.73
CA PRO A 153 13.87 -26.04 28.17
C PRO A 153 13.90 -24.57 28.62
N GLY A 154 13.00 -24.21 29.53
CA GLY A 154 12.94 -22.86 30.13
C GLY A 154 12.17 -21.82 29.32
N GLN A 155 11.56 -22.20 28.19
CA GLN A 155 10.80 -21.28 27.35
C GLN A 155 9.32 -21.24 27.70
N ALA A 156 8.72 -20.04 27.66
CA ALA A 156 7.30 -19.89 27.89
C ALA A 156 6.49 -20.64 26.81
N SER A 157 5.41 -21.32 27.23
CA SER A 157 4.49 -21.96 26.29
C SER A 157 3.75 -20.89 25.50
N ILE A 158 3.98 -20.84 24.19
CA ILE A 158 3.29 -19.92 23.29
C ILE A 158 2.23 -20.72 22.50
N PRO A 159 0.95 -20.32 22.52
CA PRO A 159 -0.10 -20.94 21.73
C PRO A 159 0.19 -20.91 20.22
N TYR A 160 -0.48 -21.76 19.45
CA TYR A 160 -0.27 -21.82 18.01
C TYR A 160 -0.72 -20.50 17.35
N LEU A 161 0.07 -19.99 16.40
CA LEU A 161 -0.21 -18.68 15.79
C LEU A 161 -1.63 -18.56 15.20
N PRO A 162 -2.18 -19.58 14.49
CA PRO A 162 -3.56 -19.55 14.03
C PRO A 162 -4.59 -19.30 15.13
N ASP A 163 -4.39 -19.83 16.34
CA ASP A 163 -5.33 -19.64 17.45
C ASP A 163 -5.25 -18.21 17.98
N LEU A 164 -4.04 -17.68 18.11
CA LEU A 164 -3.82 -16.27 18.49
C LEU A 164 -4.41 -15.30 17.45
N VAL A 165 -4.29 -15.64 16.16
CA VAL A 165 -4.90 -14.85 15.08
C VAL A 165 -6.43 -14.90 15.19
N ARG A 166 -7.03 -16.08 15.39
CA ARG A 166 -8.48 -16.22 15.55
C ARG A 166 -8.99 -15.41 16.74
N GLN A 167 -8.32 -15.49 17.90
CA GLN A 167 -8.68 -14.72 19.09
C GLN A 167 -8.66 -13.21 18.83
N ARG A 168 -7.66 -12.72 18.09
CA ARG A 168 -7.51 -11.29 17.79
C ARG A 168 -8.50 -10.77 16.74
N CYS A 169 -9.05 -11.67 15.92
CA CYS A 169 -10.05 -11.34 14.89
C CYS A 169 -11.49 -11.51 15.35
N GLN A 170 -11.74 -11.99 16.58
CA GLN A 170 -13.08 -12.01 17.15
C GLN A 170 -13.55 -10.57 17.43
N PRO A 171 -14.78 -10.20 17.03
CA PRO A 171 -15.34 -8.90 17.40
C PRO A 171 -15.52 -8.82 18.92
N ALA A 172 -15.25 -7.64 19.48
CA ALA A 172 -15.51 -7.33 20.89
C ALA A 172 -17.01 -7.24 21.17
#